data_AF-A0A316QKY8-F1
#
_entry.id   AF-A0A316QKY8-F1
#
_cell.length_a   1.000
_cell.length_b   1.000
_cell.length_c   1.000
_cell.angle_alpha   90.00
_cell.angle_beta   90.00
_cell.angle_gamma   90.00
#
_symmetry.space_group_name_H-M   'P 1'
#
loop_
_entity.id
_entity.type
_entity.pdbx_description
1 polymer ?
#
loop_
_entity_poly.entity_id
_entity_poly.type
_entity_poly.pdbx_seq_one_letter_code
_entity_poly.pdbx_strand_id
1 'polypeptide(L)'
;MLHFIQTPVVKKLKTTDDFYHGIILNMESYVAKGIEYLSVSIGMEEHIFKTSVRAIIDTDHPLYKIGLDLLLNEFPEGTELSEDDFLNLAIRFKVADVNDMYSRLTVVEYDEGIDAESCKRYKRH
;
A
#
# COMPACT_ATOMS: atom_id res chain seq x y z
N MET A 1 9.65 -25.07 -11.35
CA MET A 1 10.57 -24.17 -10.62
C MET A 1 10.15 -22.76 -10.97
N LEU A 2 9.42 -22.07 -10.08
CA LEU A 2 8.95 -20.71 -10.36
C LEU A 2 10.14 -19.75 -10.25
N HIS A 3 10.50 -19.10 -11.36
CA HIS A 3 11.47 -18.01 -11.35
C HIS A 3 10.83 -16.80 -10.68
N PHE A 4 11.30 -16.47 -9.48
CA PHE A 4 11.04 -15.17 -8.86
C PHE A 4 11.76 -14.10 -9.69
N ILE A 5 11.04 -13.10 -10.14
CA ILE A 5 11.58 -11.98 -10.90
C ILE A 5 12.63 -11.27 -10.02
N GLN A 6 13.90 -11.28 -10.46
CA GLN A 6 15.08 -10.76 -9.76
C GLN A 6 15.40 -9.29 -10.05
N THR A 7 14.46 -8.51 -10.56
CA THR A 7 14.69 -7.10 -10.90
C THR A 7 13.99 -6.21 -9.88
N PRO A 8 14.62 -5.11 -9.41
CA PRO A 8 13.93 -4.16 -8.54
C PRO A 8 12.77 -3.55 -9.33
N VAL A 9 11.55 -4.00 -9.02
CA VAL A 9 10.31 -3.57 -9.68
C VAL A 9 9.87 -2.25 -9.09
N VAL A 10 10.65 -1.18 -9.23
CA VAL A 10 10.08 0.16 -9.30
C VAL A 10 11.01 1.04 -10.13
N LYS A 11 10.68 1.22 -11.41
CA LYS A 11 11.26 2.31 -12.19
C LYS A 11 10.67 3.60 -11.61
N LYS A 12 11.48 4.44 -10.97
CA LYS A 12 11.07 5.78 -10.50
C LYS A 12 10.34 6.49 -11.64
N LEU A 13 9.03 6.67 -11.52
CA LEU A 13 8.27 7.54 -12.41
C LEU A 13 8.79 8.96 -12.16
N LYS A 14 9.30 9.59 -13.22
CA LYS A 14 9.77 10.98 -13.13
C LYS A 14 8.56 11.89 -13.03
N THR A 15 8.11 12.18 -11.83
CA THR A 15 7.15 13.25 -11.57
C THR A 15 7.57 14.07 -10.35
N THR A 16 7.12 15.31 -10.35
CA THR A 16 7.55 16.50 -9.60
C THR A 16 7.48 16.45 -8.08
N ASP A 17 7.05 15.33 -7.51
CA ASP A 17 6.96 15.08 -6.07
C ASP A 17 7.45 13.64 -5.83
N ASP A 18 8.19 13.38 -4.75
CA ASP A 18 8.89 12.09 -4.49
C ASP A 18 7.94 10.91 -4.17
N PHE A 19 6.68 10.98 -4.62
CA PHE A 19 5.63 10.00 -4.37
C PHE A 19 5.37 9.11 -5.59
N TYR A 20 5.05 7.86 -5.29
CA TYR A 20 4.41 6.93 -6.20
C TYR A 20 2.91 6.99 -5.98
N HIS A 21 2.15 6.62 -7.00
CA HIS A 21 0.69 6.70 -6.97
C HIS A 21 0.09 5.36 -7.37
N GLY A 22 -1.01 4.96 -6.73
CA GLY A 22 -1.66 3.68 -7.01
C GLY A 22 -2.89 3.41 -6.17
N ILE A 23 -3.38 2.18 -6.23
CA ILE A 23 -4.55 1.71 -5.50
C ILE A 23 -4.23 0.46 -4.70
N ILE A 24 -4.69 0.38 -3.45
CA ILE A 24 -4.60 -0.86 -2.67
C ILE A 24 -5.56 -1.89 -3.29
N LEU A 25 -5.01 -2.93 -3.90
CA LEU A 25 -5.76 -4.00 -4.58
C LEU A 25 -6.07 -5.18 -3.66
N ASN A 26 -5.16 -5.47 -2.74
CA ASN A 26 -5.28 -6.58 -1.79
C ASN A 26 -4.54 -6.25 -0.50
N MET A 27 -5.09 -6.69 0.63
CA MET A 27 -4.47 -6.63 1.94
C MET A 27 -4.84 -7.89 2.73
N GLU A 28 -3.83 -8.64 3.18
CA GLU A 28 -4.03 -9.91 3.89
C GLU A 28 -3.07 -10.02 5.07
N SER A 29 -3.59 -10.41 6.24
CA SER A 29 -2.79 -10.73 7.42
C SER A 29 -2.08 -12.07 7.29
N TYR A 30 -0.84 -12.14 7.78
CA TYR A 30 -0.06 -13.36 7.89
C TYR A 30 0.93 -13.30 9.05
N VAL A 31 1.35 -14.46 9.56
CA VAL A 31 2.32 -14.54 10.66
C VAL A 31 3.68 -15.02 10.16
N ALA A 32 4.73 -14.27 10.48
CA ALA A 32 6.11 -14.66 10.20
C ALA A 32 6.99 -14.45 11.44
N LYS A 33 7.74 -15.50 11.83
CA LYS A 33 8.62 -15.48 13.01
C LYS A 33 7.91 -15.02 14.31
N GLY A 34 6.63 -15.37 14.46
CA GLY A 34 5.83 -15.01 15.63
C GLY A 34 5.34 -13.55 15.66
N ILE A 35 5.50 -12.81 14.56
CA ILE A 35 5.02 -11.44 14.40
C ILE A 35 3.96 -11.44 13.29
N GLU A 36 2.88 -10.70 13.50
CA GLU A 36 1.81 -10.51 12.53
C GLU A 36 2.10 -9.34 11.59
N TYR A 37 1.87 -9.58 10.30
CA TYR A 37 2.16 -8.66 9.20
C TYR A 37 0.96 -8.56 8.27
N LEU A 38 0.87 -7.46 7.54
CA LEU A 38 -0.04 -7.26 6.43
C LEU A 38 0.76 -7.36 5.13
N SER A 39 0.36 -8.27 4.25
CA SER A 39 0.77 -8.31 2.86
C SER A 39 -0.08 -7.31 2.08
N VAL A 40 0.56 -6.31 1.46
CA VAL A 40 -0.14 -5.24 0.74
C VAL A 40 0.25 -5.27 -0.72
N SER A 41 -0.74 -5.31 -1.61
CA SER A 41 -0.56 -5.19 -3.05
C SER A 41 -1.13 -3.87 -3.56
N ILE A 42 -0.27 -3.03 -4.12
CA ILE A 42 -0.62 -1.71 -4.65
C ILE A 42 -0.53 -1.77 -6.19
N GLY A 43 -1.66 -1.56 -6.87
CA GLY A 43 -1.73 -1.44 -8.31
C GLY A 43 -1.32 -0.04 -8.77
N MET A 44 -0.35 0.03 -9.67
CA MET A 44 0.14 1.23 -10.33
C MET A 44 -0.14 1.12 -11.84
N GLU A 45 0.10 2.19 -12.61
CA GLU A 45 -0.27 2.28 -14.03
C GLU A 45 0.17 1.09 -14.91
N GLU A 46 1.37 0.54 -14.71
CA GLU A 46 1.85 -0.62 -15.49
C GLU A 46 2.37 -1.76 -14.59
N HIS A 47 2.29 -1.60 -13.27
CA HIS A 47 3.02 -2.46 -12.32
C HIS A 47 2.20 -2.71 -11.06
N ILE A 48 2.48 -3.83 -10.39
CA ILE A 48 1.97 -4.09 -9.05
C ILE A 48 3.16 -4.04 -8.10
N PHE A 49 3.10 -3.13 -7.13
CA PHE A 49 4.06 -3.07 -6.04
C PHE A 49 3.55 -3.93 -4.88
N LYS A 50 4.35 -4.90 -4.45
CA LYS A 50 4.03 -5.80 -3.34
C LYS A 50 4.98 -5.51 -2.18
N THR A 51 4.42 -5.37 -0.99
CA THR A 51 5.18 -5.09 0.23
C THR A 51 4.53 -5.76 1.43
N SER A 52 5.27 -5.80 2.54
CA SER A 52 4.72 -6.24 3.82
C SER A 52 5.02 -5.20 4.90
N VAL A 53 4.04 -4.97 5.76
CA VAL A 53 4.10 -4.04 6.89
C VAL A 53 3.59 -4.74 8.15
N ARG A 54 3.79 -4.18 9.35
CA ARG A 54 3.28 -4.84 10.57
C ARG A 54 1.75 -4.79 10.59
N ALA A 55 1.10 -5.75 11.25
CA ALA A 55 -0.36 -5.70 11.38
C ALA A 55 -0.83 -4.66 12.39
N ILE A 56 0.00 -4.38 13.41
CA ILE A 56 -0.28 -3.31 14.37
C ILE A 56 0.00 -1.97 13.70
N ILE A 57 -1.07 -1.21 13.44
CA ILE A 57 -1.01 0.14 12.86
C ILE A 57 -0.91 1.16 13.99
N ASP A 58 0.33 1.48 14.39
CA ASP A 58 0.66 2.53 15.35
C ASP A 58 1.14 3.82 14.64
N THR A 59 1.54 4.86 15.38
CA THR A 59 1.93 6.17 14.82
C THR A 59 3.12 6.13 13.86
N ASP A 60 3.96 5.09 13.94
CA ASP A 60 5.13 4.92 13.08
C ASP A 60 4.80 4.03 11.85
N HIS A 61 3.58 3.53 11.77
CA HIS A 61 3.14 2.65 10.71
C HIS A 61 2.88 3.42 9.41
N PRO A 62 3.32 2.93 8.23
CA PRO A 62 3.11 3.63 6.96
C PRO A 62 1.63 3.84 6.61
N LEU A 63 0.73 2.99 7.11
CA LEU A 63 -0.73 3.12 6.92
C LEU A 63 -1.43 3.95 8.01
N TYR A 64 -0.70 4.48 9.01
CA TYR A 64 -1.30 5.16 10.15
C TYR A 64 -2.19 6.33 9.75
N LYS A 65 -1.68 7.20 8.86
CA LYS A 65 -2.38 8.41 8.45
C LYS A 65 -3.71 8.07 7.76
N ILE A 66 -3.69 7.15 6.79
CA ILE A 66 -4.92 6.75 6.10
C ILE A 66 -5.90 6.02 7.03
N GLY A 67 -5.40 5.22 7.99
CA GLY A 67 -6.25 4.58 8.99
C GLY A 67 -6.94 5.60 9.90
N LEU A 68 -6.20 6.63 10.33
CA LEU A 68 -6.77 7.72 11.11
C LEU A 68 -7.81 8.50 10.29
N ASP A 69 -7.52 8.81 9.03
CA ASP A 69 -8.43 9.53 8.15
C ASP A 69 -9.73 8.74 7.91
N LEU A 70 -9.67 7.42 7.74
CA LEU A 70 -10.84 6.53 7.68
C LEU A 70 -11.69 6.63 8.96
N LEU A 71 -11.05 6.49 10.13
CA LEU A 71 -11.74 6.52 11.41
C LEU A 71 -12.38 7.87 11.72
N LEU A 72 -11.74 8.98 11.33
CA LEU A 72 -12.25 10.33 11.61
C LEU A 72 -13.38 10.75 10.67
N ASN A 73 -13.35 10.31 9.41
CA ASN A 73 -14.24 10.83 8.38
C ASN A 73 -15.33 9.84 7.94
N GLU A 74 -15.08 8.54 8.03
CA GLU A 74 -15.98 7.51 7.46
C GLU A 74 -16.68 6.67 8.52
N PHE A 75 -16.08 6.47 9.68
CA PHE A 75 -16.59 5.56 10.71
C PHE A 75 -16.97 6.26 12.03
N PRO A 76 -17.91 5.68 12.79
CA PRO A 76 -18.17 6.10 14.17
C PRO A 76 -16.94 5.95 15.08
N GLU A 77 -16.88 6.78 16.12
CA GLU A 77 -15.84 6.68 17.14
C GLU A 77 -15.86 5.28 17.80
N GLY A 78 -14.69 4.64 17.87
CA GLY A 78 -14.51 3.30 18.45
C GLY A 78 -14.68 2.14 17.46
N THR A 79 -14.88 2.40 16.16
CA THR A 79 -14.79 1.35 15.14
C THR A 79 -13.34 0.84 15.01
N GLU A 80 -13.18 -0.49 14.96
CA GLU A 80 -11.91 -1.13 14.58
C GLU A 80 -11.85 -1.28 13.07
N LEU A 81 -10.71 -0.92 12.47
CA LEU A 81 -10.48 -1.11 11.03
C LEU A 81 -10.11 -2.57 10.73
N SER A 82 -10.63 -3.05 9.62
CA SER A 82 -10.27 -4.31 8.98
C SER A 82 -9.42 -4.07 7.73
N GLU A 83 -8.78 -5.12 7.21
CA GLU A 83 -8.02 -5.04 5.96
C GLU A 83 -8.89 -4.63 4.76
N ASP A 84 -10.18 -5.01 4.79
CA ASP A 84 -11.15 -4.72 3.74
C ASP A 84 -11.43 -3.22 3.61
N ASP A 85 -11.34 -2.46 4.71
CA ASP A 85 -11.57 -1.01 4.73
C ASP A 85 -10.50 -0.24 3.94
N PHE A 86 -9.34 -0.86 3.70
CA PHE A 86 -8.26 -0.28 2.90
C PHE A 86 -8.36 -0.61 1.40
N LEU A 87 -9.28 -1.50 1.00
CA LEU A 87 -9.34 -1.96 -0.38
C LEU A 87 -9.92 -0.91 -1.32
N ASN A 88 -9.33 -0.81 -2.50
CA ASN A 88 -9.66 0.15 -3.56
C ASN A 88 -9.43 1.62 -3.17
N LEU A 89 -8.70 1.89 -2.08
CA LEU A 89 -8.28 3.25 -1.75
C LEU A 89 -7.24 3.75 -2.75
N ALA A 90 -7.49 4.93 -3.31
CA ALA A 90 -6.54 5.69 -4.10
C ALA A 90 -5.51 6.32 -3.16
N ILE A 91 -4.25 5.94 -3.33
CA ILE A 91 -3.16 6.31 -2.43
C ILE A 91 -1.95 6.84 -3.20
N ARG A 92 -1.23 7.72 -2.50
CA ARG A 92 0.15 8.06 -2.84
C ARG A 92 1.06 7.55 -1.75
N PHE A 93 2.24 7.06 -2.14
CA PHE A 93 3.14 6.40 -1.21
C PHE A 93 4.61 6.63 -1.51
N LYS A 94 5.44 6.52 -0.48
CA LYS A 94 6.90 6.58 -0.58
C LYS A 94 7.52 5.23 -0.28
N VAL A 95 8.53 4.88 -1.06
CA VAL A 95 9.40 3.73 -0.76
C VAL A 95 10.80 4.21 -0.42
N ALA A 96 11.40 3.60 0.59
CA ALA A 96 12.82 3.77 0.92
C ALA A 96 13.56 2.46 0.67
N ASP A 97 14.71 2.55 0.02
CA ASP A 97 15.56 1.40 -0.22
C ASP A 97 16.23 0.99 1.09
N VAL A 98 16.03 -0.28 1.49
CA VAL A 98 16.63 -0.86 2.70
C VAL A 98 17.96 -1.51 2.33
N ASN A 99 18.01 -2.19 1.19
CA ASN A 99 19.21 -2.71 0.54
C ASN A 99 18.90 -3.02 -0.93
N ASP A 100 19.89 -3.55 -1.67
CA ASP A 100 19.79 -3.84 -3.10
C ASP A 100 18.63 -4.80 -3.50
N MET A 101 18.06 -5.53 -2.54
CA MET A 101 16.99 -6.51 -2.77
C MET A 101 15.63 -6.10 -2.18
N TYR A 102 15.58 -5.10 -1.30
CA TYR A 102 14.38 -4.78 -0.55
C TYR A 102 14.15 -3.27 -0.46
N SER A 103 12.98 -2.83 -0.91
CA SER A 103 12.44 -1.51 -0.63
C SER A 103 11.30 -1.63 0.39
N ARG A 104 11.15 -0.63 1.27
CA ARG A 104 10.13 -0.60 2.32
C ARG A 104 9.17 0.55 2.07
N LEU A 105 7.87 0.28 2.27
CA LEU A 105 6.85 1.33 2.35
C LEU A 105 7.09 2.23 3.56
N THR A 106 7.05 3.54 3.38
CA THR A 106 7.38 4.50 4.45
C THR A 106 6.26 5.47 4.77
N VAL A 107 5.53 5.91 3.77
CA VAL A 107 4.41 6.84 3.93
C VAL A 107 3.33 6.38 2.96
N VAL A 108 2.08 6.35 3.43
CA VAL A 108 0.89 6.19 2.60
C VAL A 108 -0.11 7.25 3.00
N GLU A 109 -0.66 7.93 2.00
CA GLU A 109 -1.67 8.97 2.16
C GLU A 109 -2.75 8.81 1.10
N TYR A 110 -3.94 9.35 1.36
CA TYR A 110 -4.97 9.49 0.33
C TYR A 110 -4.43 10.29 -0.86
N ASP A 111 -4.78 9.84 -2.05
CA ASP A 111 -4.53 10.57 -3.28
C ASP A 111 -5.83 11.13 -3.84
N GLU A 112 -6.12 12.39 -3.48
CA GLU A 112 -7.28 13.14 -3.98
C GLU A 112 -7.21 13.41 -5.49
N GLY A 113 -6.03 13.24 -6.11
CA GLY A 113 -5.81 13.42 -7.54
C GLY A 113 -6.12 12.18 -8.38
N ILE A 114 -6.32 11.01 -7.75
CA ILE A 114 -6.65 9.76 -8.43
C ILE A 114 -8.10 9.40 -8.14
N ASP A 115 -8.90 9.42 -9.21
CA ASP A 115 -10.20 8.77 -9.20
C ASP A 115 -10.02 7.24 -9.12
N ALA A 116 -10.49 6.63 -8.03
CA ALA A 116 -10.40 5.20 -7.82
C ALA A 116 -11.06 4.37 -8.94
N GLU A 117 -12.01 4.94 -9.67
CA GLU A 117 -12.67 4.31 -10.82
C GLU A 117 -11.74 4.17 -12.03
N SER A 118 -10.78 5.10 -12.19
CA SER A 118 -9.82 5.11 -13.29
C SER A 118 -8.80 3.97 -13.22
N CYS A 119 -8.42 3.53 -12.01
CA CYS A 119 -7.50 2.40 -11.81
C CYS A 119 -8.21 1.04 -11.61
N LYS A 120 -9.55 0.99 -11.48
CA LYS A 120 -10.30 -0.29 -11.55
C LYS A 120 -10.11 -1.02 -12.89
N ARG A 121 -9.64 -0.32 -13.93
CA ARG A 121 -9.27 -0.90 -15.23
C ARG A 121 -8.18 -1.98 -15.15
N TYR A 122 -7.42 -2.08 -14.06
CA TYR A 122 -6.39 -3.12 -13.87
C TYR A 122 -6.93 -4.47 -13.38
N LYS A 123 -8.22 -4.60 -13.02
CA LYS A 123 -8.87 -5.91 -12.86
C LYS A 123 -9.41 -6.40 -14.21
N ARG A 124 -8.54 -6.87 -15.11
CA ARG A 124 -8.92 -7.76 -16.22
C ARG A 124 -7.70 -8.40 -16.88
N HIS A 125 -7.38 -9.63 -16.49
CA HIS A 125 -7.54 -10.85 -17.31
C HIS A 125 -7.06 -12.09 -16.55
#